data_AF-A0A963FM64-F1
#
_entry.id   AF-A0A963FM64-F1
#
_cell.length_a   1.000
_cell.length_b   1.000
_cell.length_c   1.000
_cell.angle_alpha   90.00
_cell.angle_beta   90.00
_cell.angle_gamma   90.00
#
_symmetry.space_group_name_H-M   'P 1'
#
loop_
_entity.id
_entity.type
_entity.pdbx_description
1 polymer ?
#
loop_
_entity_poly.entity_id
_entity_poly.type
_entity_poly.pdbx_seq_one_letter_code
_entity_poly.pdbx_strand_id
1 'polypeptide(L)'
;MSSDNTTRLFFALWPDPATRKRLTALQHTFSGQPGRFNHPHDLHTTLVFLGPVEAERMECVIAAAERVSPHPFSLLLDRCETWKKPRILCCTPATTPPPLTQLVTELEKALSGCGFEPEKRRYTPHVTLARKVQ
;
A
#
# COMPACT_ATOMS: atom_id res chain seq x y z
N MET A 1 -2.46 -12.02 -32.06
CA MET A 1 -1.26 -11.75 -31.25
C MET A 1 -1.54 -10.48 -30.46
N SER A 2 -2.27 -10.59 -29.35
CA SER A 2 -2.54 -9.43 -28.49
C SER A 2 -1.33 -9.25 -27.58
N SER A 3 -0.58 -8.17 -27.78
CA SER A 3 0.36 -7.71 -26.78
C SER A 3 -0.42 -7.44 -25.49
N ASP A 4 -0.07 -8.17 -24.44
CA ASP A 4 -0.65 -8.10 -23.10
C ASP A 4 -0.36 -6.72 -22.49
N ASN A 5 -1.15 -5.69 -22.84
CA ASN A 5 -0.96 -4.31 -22.39
C ASN A 5 -1.56 -4.09 -21.00
N THR A 6 -1.14 -4.92 -20.06
CA THR A 6 -1.59 -4.84 -18.67
C THR A 6 -0.60 -4.04 -17.83
N THR A 7 -1.12 -3.17 -16.96
CA THR A 7 -0.32 -2.42 -15.98
C THR A 7 -0.64 -2.91 -14.58
N ARG A 8 0.39 -3.13 -13.76
CA ARG A 8 0.20 -3.55 -12.37
C ARG A 8 -0.19 -2.36 -11.50
N LEU A 9 -1.42 -2.34 -10.98
CA LEU A 9 -1.97 -1.20 -10.25
C LEU A 9 -2.24 -1.48 -8.77
N PHE A 10 -2.25 -0.41 -7.98
CA PHE A 10 -2.68 -0.38 -6.60
C PHE A 10 -3.06 1.05 -6.19
N PHE A 11 -3.87 1.18 -5.14
CA PHE A 11 -4.13 2.43 -4.44
C PHE A 11 -3.26 2.52 -3.18
N ALA A 12 -2.80 3.71 -2.82
CA ALA A 12 -1.94 3.89 -1.65
C ALA A 12 -2.05 5.27 -1.01
N LEU A 13 -1.68 5.32 0.27
CA LEU A 13 -1.36 6.56 0.97
C LEU A 13 0.14 6.83 0.85
N TRP A 14 0.47 8.03 0.38
CA TRP A 14 1.84 8.50 0.32
C TRP A 14 2.18 9.32 1.56
N PRO A 15 3.32 9.05 2.22
CA PRO A 15 3.77 9.88 3.32
C PRO A 15 4.11 11.28 2.81
N ASP A 16 3.76 12.28 3.62
CA ASP A 16 4.24 13.65 3.44
C ASP A 16 5.78 13.72 3.51
N PRO A 17 6.40 14.83 3.06
CA PRO A 17 7.86 14.94 3.02
C PRO A 17 8.56 14.75 4.38
N ALA A 18 7.98 15.22 5.48
CA ALA A 18 8.56 15.09 6.81
C ALA A 18 8.49 13.63 7.29
N THR A 19 7.36 12.97 7.07
CA THR A 19 7.16 11.55 7.38
C THR A 19 8.09 10.68 6.53
N ARG A 20 8.23 10.96 5.23
CA ARG A 20 9.17 10.26 4.34
C ARG A 20 10.61 10.38 4.83
N LYS A 21 11.05 11.59 5.21
CA LYS A 21 12.39 11.81 5.77
C LYS A 21 12.64 10.98 7.03
N ARG A 22 11.65 10.90 7.94
CA ARG A 22 11.74 10.05 9.14
C ARG A 22 11.84 8.56 8.81
N LEU A 23 11.02 8.08 7.88
CA LEU A 23 11.07 6.67 7.44
C LEU A 23 12.40 6.32 6.77
N THR A 24 12.95 7.21 5.95
CA THR A 24 14.26 7.03 5.32
C THR A 24 15.38 7.05 6.36
N ALA A 25 15.35 7.96 7.33
CA ALA A 25 16.29 7.95 8.44
C ALA A 25 16.22 6.63 9.23
N LEU A 26 15.02 6.10 9.45
CA LEU A 26 14.84 4.79 10.06
C LEU A 26 15.42 3.67 9.18
N GLN A 27 15.22 3.66 7.86
CA GLN A 27 15.87 2.67 6.97
C GLN A 27 17.40 2.64 7.16
N HIS A 28 18.03 3.81 7.32
CA HIS A 28 19.47 3.90 7.52
C HIS A 28 19.95 3.24 8.82
N THR A 29 19.12 3.15 9.87
CA THR A 29 19.51 2.42 11.10
C THR A 29 19.63 0.91 10.88
N PHE A 30 19.13 0.40 9.74
CA PHE A 30 19.20 -1.00 9.35
C PHE A 30 20.16 -1.26 8.18
N SER A 31 20.93 -0.27 7.71
CA SER A 31 21.72 -0.38 6.46
C SER A 31 22.79 -1.47 6.47
N GLY A 32 23.21 -1.96 7.64
CA GLY A 32 24.13 -3.09 7.78
C GLY A 32 23.46 -4.47 7.70
N GLN A 33 22.12 -4.53 7.62
CA GLN A 33 21.38 -5.79 7.56
C GLN A 33 21.14 -6.24 6.11
N PRO A 34 21.15 -7.55 5.84
CA PRO A 34 20.83 -8.08 4.51
C PRO A 34 19.38 -7.74 4.14
N GLY A 35 19.20 -7.18 2.95
CA GLY A 35 17.89 -6.80 2.42
C GLY A 35 18.00 -5.83 1.25
N ARG A 36 16.90 -5.68 0.51
CA ARG A 36 16.75 -4.65 -0.52
C ARG A 36 15.84 -3.55 0.00
N PHE A 37 16.43 -2.44 0.40
CA PHE A 37 15.73 -1.26 0.87
C PHE A 37 14.98 -0.58 -0.29
N ASN A 38 13.74 -0.16 -0.03
CA ASN A 38 12.95 0.58 -1.02
C ASN A 38 13.48 2.01 -1.13
N HIS A 39 13.37 2.60 -2.32
CA HIS A 39 13.70 4.00 -2.53
C HIS A 39 12.74 4.89 -1.69
N PRO A 40 13.17 6.06 -1.17
CA PRO A 40 12.30 6.94 -0.39
C PRO A 40 10.99 7.31 -1.10
N HIS A 41 11.03 7.45 -2.43
CA HIS A 41 9.85 7.76 -3.24
C HIS A 41 8.92 6.57 -3.48
N ASP A 42 9.32 5.36 -3.13
CA ASP A 42 8.49 4.15 -3.20
C ASP A 42 7.84 3.82 -1.85
N LEU A 43 8.12 4.59 -0.80
CA LEU A 43 7.54 4.36 0.53
C LEU A 43 6.07 4.78 0.53
N HIS A 44 5.19 3.83 0.81
CA HIS A 44 3.75 4.05 0.86
C HIS A 44 3.06 2.99 1.73
N THR A 45 1.82 3.28 2.12
CA THR A 45 0.90 2.29 2.67
C THR A 45 -0.09 1.90 1.59
N THR A 46 -0.04 0.66 1.11
CA THR A 46 -1.01 0.15 0.13
C THR A 46 -2.39 0.07 0.76
N LEU A 47 -3.41 0.53 0.02
CA LEU A 47 -4.83 0.43 0.38
C LEU A 47 -5.43 -0.82 -0.28
N VAL A 48 -5.41 -0.88 -1.61
CA VAL A 48 -5.97 -1.98 -2.40
C VAL A 48 -4.98 -2.33 -3.52
N PHE A 49 -4.68 -3.61 -3.69
CA PHE A 49 -3.79 -4.10 -4.75
C PHE A 49 -4.63 -4.77 -5.85
N LEU A 50 -4.55 -4.28 -7.10
CA LEU A 50 -5.40 -4.76 -8.21
C LEU A 50 -4.74 -5.82 -9.09
N GLY A 51 -3.42 -5.97 -9.01
CA GLY A 51 -2.72 -6.84 -9.95
C GLY A 51 -2.58 -6.22 -11.33
N PRO A 52 -2.34 -7.05 -12.36
CA PRO A 52 -2.37 -6.63 -13.76
C PRO A 52 -3.77 -6.13 -14.14
N VAL A 53 -3.84 -4.94 -14.72
CA VAL A 53 -5.08 -4.29 -15.17
C VAL A 53 -4.94 -3.98 -16.66
N GLU A 54 -5.87 -4.48 -17.46
CA GLU A 54 -6.02 -4.17 -18.88
C GLU A 54 -6.31 -2.68 -19.09
N ALA A 55 -5.77 -2.09 -20.16
CA ALA A 55 -5.90 -0.67 -20.44
C ALA A 55 -7.38 -0.22 -20.53
N GLU A 56 -8.24 -1.08 -21.06
CA GLU A 56 -9.68 -0.89 -21.22
C GLU A 56 -10.42 -0.76 -19.88
N ARG A 57 -9.85 -1.29 -18.80
CA ARG A 57 -10.44 -1.22 -17.45
C ARG A 57 -10.00 0.03 -16.67
N MET A 58 -9.01 0.78 -17.17
CA MET A 58 -8.43 1.92 -16.47
C MET A 58 -9.47 3.01 -16.18
N GLU A 59 -10.30 3.37 -17.16
CA GLU A 59 -11.33 4.41 -16.98
C GLU A 59 -12.34 4.01 -15.90
N CYS A 60 -12.74 2.74 -15.86
CA CYS A 60 -13.62 2.24 -14.81
C CYS A 60 -12.96 2.35 -13.42
N VAL A 61 -11.69 1.94 -13.30
CA VAL A 61 -10.93 2.00 -12.04
C VAL A 61 -10.84 3.43 -11.51
N ILE A 62 -10.52 4.40 -12.38
CA ILE A 62 -10.43 5.81 -12.01
C ILE A 62 -11.80 6.32 -11.57
N ALA A 63 -12.85 6.13 -12.38
CA ALA A 63 -14.20 6.59 -12.06
C ALA A 63 -14.80 5.91 -10.81
N ALA A 64 -14.39 4.68 -10.49
CA ALA A 64 -14.77 4.00 -9.25
C ALA A 64 -14.09 4.65 -8.04
N ALA A 65 -12.79 4.94 -8.13
CA ALA A 65 -12.04 5.58 -7.05
C ALA A 65 -12.48 7.02 -6.77
N GLU A 66 -12.83 7.79 -7.81
CA GLU A 66 -13.35 9.17 -7.67
C GLU A 66 -14.67 9.26 -6.88
N ARG A 67 -15.44 8.17 -6.86
CA ARG A 67 -16.69 8.09 -6.09
C ARG A 67 -16.47 7.84 -4.59
N VAL A 68 -15.25 7.48 -4.19
CA VAL A 68 -14.89 7.29 -2.78
C VAL A 68 -14.49 8.62 -2.18
N SER A 69 -15.15 9.00 -1.08
CA SER A 69 -14.91 10.27 -0.38
C SER A 69 -14.37 10.00 1.02
N PRO A 70 -13.04 9.87 1.18
CA PRO A 70 -12.44 9.58 2.48
C PRO A 70 -12.58 10.77 3.43
N HIS A 71 -12.87 10.49 4.69
CA HIS A 71 -12.70 11.47 5.77
C HIS A 71 -11.22 11.55 6.16
N PRO A 72 -10.67 12.75 6.42
CA PRO A 72 -9.30 12.87 6.91
C PRO A 72 -9.08 12.11 8.22
N PHE A 73 -7.93 11.46 8.36
CA PHE A 73 -7.53 10.74 9.58
C PHE A 73 -6.02 10.81 9.80
N SER A 74 -5.58 10.49 11.02
CA SER A 74 -4.16 10.32 11.34
C SER A 74 -3.81 8.83 11.41
N LEU A 75 -2.73 8.45 10.73
CA LEU A 75 -2.14 7.11 10.80
C LEU A 75 -0.78 7.20 11.48
N LEU A 76 -0.70 6.72 12.72
CA LEU A 76 0.55 6.66 13.46
C LEU A 76 1.26 5.33 13.22
N LEU A 77 2.47 5.37 12.66
CA LEU A 77 3.35 4.22 12.50
C LEU A 77 4.34 4.18 13.68
N ASP A 78 3.98 3.46 14.73
CA ASP A 78 4.69 3.41 16.02
C ASP A 78 5.41 2.08 16.27
N ARG A 79 5.38 1.16 15.31
CA ARG A 79 6.07 -0.13 15.38
C ARG A 79 6.96 -0.33 14.16
N CYS A 80 8.06 -1.04 14.36
CA CYS A 80 8.94 -1.53 13.31
C CYS A 80 9.08 -3.04 13.47
N GLU A 81 8.73 -3.79 12.44
CA GLU A 81 8.57 -5.24 12.50
C GLU A 81 9.25 -5.92 11.32
N THR A 82 9.81 -7.10 11.57
CA THR A 82 10.29 -8.02 10.53
C THR A 82 9.30 -9.16 10.34
N TRP A 83 8.68 -9.24 9.16
CA TRP A 83 7.76 -10.33 8.82
C TRP A 83 8.48 -11.43 8.05
N LYS A 84 8.57 -12.63 8.65
CA LYS A 84 9.28 -13.79 8.06
C LYS A 84 8.69 -14.27 6.72
N LYS A 85 7.40 -14.06 6.51
CA LYS A 85 6.72 -14.25 5.23
C LYS A 85 5.88 -12.99 5.01
N PRO A 86 6.19 -12.11 4.04
CA PRO A 86 6.99 -12.31 2.82
C PRO A 86 8.47 -11.89 2.88
N ARG A 87 9.12 -11.90 4.06
CA ARG A 87 10.50 -11.40 4.28
C ARG A 87 10.63 -9.91 4.04
N ILE A 88 9.94 -9.12 4.86
CA ILE A 88 10.00 -7.66 4.82
C ILE A 88 10.33 -7.05 6.18
N LEU A 89 11.05 -5.94 6.16
CA LEU A 89 11.11 -4.96 7.25
C LEU A 89 10.04 -3.90 6.96
N CYS A 90 9.18 -3.61 7.93
CA CYS A 90 8.10 -2.66 7.74
C CYS A 90 7.77 -1.87 9.00
N CYS A 91 7.19 -0.68 8.80
CA CYS A 91 6.55 0.07 9.87
C CYS A 91 5.05 -0.21 9.88
N THR A 92 4.49 -0.43 11.07
CA THR A 92 3.08 -0.76 11.30
C THR A 92 2.49 0.16 12.36
N PRO A 93 1.17 0.41 12.35
CA PRO A 93 0.49 1.00 13.48
C PRO A 93 0.18 -0.07 14.54
N ALA A 94 0.24 0.29 15.82
CA ALA A 94 -0.25 -0.54 16.90
C ALA A 94 -1.76 -0.75 16.83
N THR A 95 -2.49 0.26 16.34
CA THR A 95 -3.95 0.24 16.14
C THR A 95 -4.29 0.86 14.79
N THR A 96 -5.08 0.16 13.98
CA THR A 96 -5.59 0.69 12.71
C THR A 96 -6.75 1.64 12.97
N PRO A 97 -6.68 2.91 12.51
CA PRO A 97 -7.80 3.84 12.62
C PRO A 97 -9.04 3.33 11.87
N PRO A 98 -10.25 3.37 12.45
CA PRO A 98 -11.47 2.95 11.75
C PRO A 98 -11.70 3.63 10.39
N PRO A 99 -11.41 4.94 10.20
CA PRO A 99 -11.54 5.59 8.90
C PRO A 99 -10.65 4.98 7.81
N LEU A 100 -9.47 4.45 8.16
CA LEU A 100 -8.60 3.77 7.19
C LEU A 100 -9.21 2.44 6.74
N THR A 101 -9.78 1.67 7.66
CA THR A 101 -10.48 0.43 7.31
C THR A 101 -11.70 0.72 6.43
N GLN A 102 -12.47 1.76 6.76
CA GLN A 102 -13.62 2.20 5.96
C GLN A 102 -13.19 2.59 4.53
N LEU A 103 -12.12 3.39 4.40
CA LEU A 103 -11.58 3.77 3.09
C LEU A 103 -11.20 2.56 2.23
N VAL A 104 -10.52 1.57 2.81
CA VAL A 104 -10.17 0.33 2.08
C VAL A 104 -11.43 -0.41 1.64
N THR A 105 -12.40 -0.58 2.53
CA THR A 105 -13.67 -1.27 2.22
C THR A 105 -14.48 -0.55 1.14
N GLU A 106 -14.54 0.79 1.19
CA GLU A 106 -15.23 1.59 0.16
C GLU A 106 -14.54 1.49 -1.20
N LEU A 107 -13.20 1.54 -1.23
CA LEU A 107 -12.43 1.32 -2.46
C LEU A 107 -12.67 -0.08 -3.03
N GLU A 108 -12.56 -1.13 -2.22
CA GLU A 108 -12.80 -2.51 -2.66
C GLU A 108 -14.21 -2.67 -3.24
N LYS A 109 -15.23 -2.15 -2.55
CA LYS A 109 -16.62 -2.20 -3.00
C LYS A 109 -16.82 -1.46 -4.32
N ALA A 110 -16.23 -0.27 -4.48
CA ALA A 110 -16.33 0.49 -5.73
C ALA A 110 -15.66 -0.27 -6.89
N LEU A 111 -14.49 -0.87 -6.64
CA LEU A 111 -13.69 -1.58 -7.63
C LEU A 111 -14.31 -2.93 -8.03
N SER A 112 -15.12 -3.56 -7.17
CA SER A 112 -15.93 -4.74 -7.56
C SER A 112 -16.90 -4.44 -8.70
N GLY A 113 -17.41 -3.22 -8.82
CA GLY A 113 -18.19 -2.79 -9.98
C GLY A 113 -17.42 -2.82 -11.30
N CYS A 114 -16.09 -2.82 -11.25
CA CYS A 114 -15.19 -2.94 -12.40
C CYS A 114 -14.64 -4.36 -12.59
N GLY A 115 -15.20 -5.36 -11.87
CA GLY A 115 -14.78 -6.77 -11.95
C GLY A 115 -13.51 -7.10 -11.16
N PHE A 116 -13.18 -6.34 -10.12
CA PHE A 116 -12.08 -6.67 -9.19
C PHE A 116 -12.61 -7.33 -7.92
N GLU A 117 -12.01 -8.46 -7.57
CA GLU A 117 -12.37 -9.17 -6.35
C GLU A 117 -11.62 -8.59 -5.14
N PRO A 118 -12.32 -8.28 -4.03
CA PRO A 118 -11.69 -7.85 -2.79
C PRO A 118 -10.71 -8.90 -2.25
N GLU A 119 -9.72 -8.44 -1.49
CA GLU A 119 -8.77 -9.34 -0.86
C GLU A 119 -9.44 -10.06 0.32
N LYS A 120 -9.29 -11.40 0.41
CA LYS A 120 -9.92 -12.19 1.49
C LYS A 120 -9.18 -12.08 2.81
N ARG A 121 -7.88 -11.73 2.78
CA ARG A 121 -7.07 -11.61 3.99
C ARG A 121 -7.39 -10.31 4.71
N ARG A 122 -7.26 -10.34 6.04
CA ARG A 122 -7.36 -9.14 6.87
C ARG A 122 -6.40 -8.05 6.36
N TYR A 123 -6.91 -6.84 6.19
CA TYR A 123 -6.09 -5.67 5.88
C TYR A 123 -5.15 -5.34 7.05
N THR A 124 -3.86 -5.31 6.76
CA THR A 124 -2.81 -4.92 7.72
C THR A 124 -2.03 -3.73 7.13
N PRO A 125 -2.33 -2.49 7.56
CA PRO A 125 -1.62 -1.32 7.06
C PRO A 125 -0.16 -1.35 7.48
N HIS A 126 0.73 -1.09 6.51
CA HIS A 126 2.17 -1.06 6.76
C HIS A 126 2.87 -0.21 5.70
N VAL A 127 4.06 0.29 6.02
CA VAL A 127 5.02 0.81 5.03
C VAL A 127 6.17 -0.17 4.94
N THR A 128 6.37 -0.76 3.77
CA THR A 128 7.53 -1.64 3.55
C THR A 128 8.80 -0.79 3.43
N LEU A 129 9.76 -1.00 4.35
CA LEU A 129 11.06 -0.34 4.34
C LEU A 129 12.09 -1.14 3.51
N ALA A 130 12.09 -2.46 3.66
CA ALA A 130 12.98 -3.33 2.91
C ALA A 130 12.30 -4.67 2.61
N ARG A 131 12.75 -5.31 1.53
CA ARG A 131 12.31 -6.65 1.09
C ARG A 131 13.48 -7.61 1.10
N LYS A 132 13.22 -8.91 1.10
CA LYS A 132 14.26 -9.97 1.11
C LYS A 132 15.19 -9.85 2.34
N VAL A 133 14.65 -9.43 3.48
CA VAL A 133 15.38 -9.49 4.76
C VAL A 133 15.49 -10.94 5.24
N GLN A 134 16.52 -11.24 6.05
CA GLN A 134 16.74 -12.59 6.59
C GLN A 134 15.76 -12.96 7.70
#